data_AF-V8FVJ6-F1
#
_entry.id   AF-V8FVJ6-F1
#
_cell.length_a   1.000
_cell.length_b   1.000
_cell.length_c   1.000
_cell.angle_alpha   90.00
_cell.angle_beta   90.00
_cell.angle_gamma   90.00
#
_symmetry.space_group_name_H-M   'P 1'
#
loop_
_entity.id
_entity.type
_entity.pdbx_description
1 polymer ?
#
loop_
_entity_poly.entity_id
_entity_poly.type
_entity_poly.pdbx_seq_one_letter_code
_entity_poly.pdbx_strand_id
1 'polypeptide(L)'
;MNSKKLTIIIVTILILLLGAWFGGSWYATQTAEERLQRFVDEKGLADKVSWNKVSATPLKTVNISGLEIADQLFVDELQIKDFENESNQQRIDLRAIGIKDQRGYAPDWLLFGWGAKSGMINTAPADLNFKADLNYSTGNGLINVEFAAKDFLQGNGSLSISNIYSLKTLLQAVENSGFKNNTFGIFGLLGSIENIQFNQLDIDFKDLGMLRRYIVLKQRYDGVPLPSNQDDEAMLKAYQQKMDKAVNECAQAPIVQNDREACVKIVEVLKGEKSSLKGSIKCVKSISLGEFLMKGLNNGKSNSIRLEID
;
A
#
# COMPACT_ATOMS: atom_id res chain seq x y z
N MET A 1 16.24 5.27 5.28
CA MET A 1 16.67 4.04 4.59
C MET A 1 17.24 4.40 3.22
N ASN A 2 18.32 3.75 2.76
CA ASN A 2 18.88 4.00 1.43
C ASN A 2 17.92 3.43 0.36
N SER A 3 17.68 4.15 -0.75
CA SER A 3 16.74 3.74 -1.82
C SER A 3 17.03 2.34 -2.34
N LYS A 4 18.32 1.97 -2.45
CA LYS A 4 18.76 0.62 -2.85
C LYS A 4 18.23 -0.49 -1.94
N LYS A 5 18.15 -0.24 -0.63
CA LYS A 5 17.69 -1.23 0.36
C LYS A 5 16.16 -1.40 0.32
N LEU A 6 15.44 -0.30 0.15
CA LEU A 6 13.99 -0.33 -0.09
C LEU A 6 13.65 -1.10 -1.37
N THR A 7 14.40 -0.88 -2.45
CA THR A 7 14.24 -1.64 -3.71
C THR A 7 14.47 -3.13 -3.49
N ILE A 8 15.50 -3.53 -2.73
CA ILE A 8 15.74 -4.96 -2.42
C ILE A 8 14.55 -5.56 -1.67
N ILE A 9 14.01 -4.88 -0.65
CA ILE A 9 12.86 -5.36 0.12
C ILE A 9 11.63 -5.53 -0.79
N ILE A 10 11.30 -4.51 -1.58
CA ILE A 10 10.14 -4.54 -2.48
C ILE A 10 10.29 -5.65 -3.53
N VAL A 11 11.47 -5.76 -4.15
CA VAL A 11 11.77 -6.80 -5.14
C VAL A 11 11.70 -8.19 -4.50
N THR A 12 12.19 -8.34 -3.27
CA THR A 12 12.15 -9.61 -2.53
C THR A 12 10.71 -10.01 -2.20
N ILE A 13 9.90 -9.07 -1.70
CA ILE A 13 8.47 -9.30 -1.44
C ILE A 13 7.79 -9.71 -2.74
N LEU A 14 7.92 -8.94 -3.82
CA LEU A 14 7.35 -9.26 -5.13
C LEU A 14 7.77 -10.65 -5.63
N ILE A 15 9.05 -10.99 -5.47
CA ILE A 15 9.56 -12.31 -5.83
C ILE A 15 8.93 -13.40 -4.96
N LEU A 16 8.78 -13.21 -3.65
CA LEU A 16 8.08 -14.16 -2.78
C LEU A 16 6.59 -14.30 -3.15
N LEU A 17 5.91 -13.20 -3.49
CA LEU A 17 4.53 -13.23 -3.99
C LEU A 17 4.42 -14.03 -5.29
N LEU A 18 5.43 -13.93 -6.15
CA LEU A 18 5.54 -14.69 -7.39
C LEU A 18 5.91 -16.16 -7.12
N GLY A 19 6.81 -16.47 -6.18
CA GLY A 19 7.11 -17.84 -5.79
C GLY A 19 5.88 -18.56 -5.23
N ALA A 20 5.07 -17.83 -4.45
CA ALA A 20 3.75 -18.26 -4.01
C ALA A 20 2.78 -18.46 -5.20
N TRP A 21 2.89 -17.61 -6.23
CA TRP A 21 2.16 -17.72 -7.50
C TRP A 21 2.53 -18.96 -8.34
N PHE A 22 3.76 -19.47 -8.25
CA PHE A 22 4.22 -20.50 -9.19
C PHE A 22 4.07 -21.93 -8.69
N GLY A 23 3.73 -22.16 -7.42
CA GLY A 23 3.54 -23.53 -6.94
C GLY A 23 2.09 -24.00 -6.98
N GLY A 24 1.62 -24.39 -8.16
CA GLY A 24 0.33 -25.09 -8.33
C GLY A 24 0.24 -26.48 -7.67
N SER A 25 1.18 -26.90 -6.81
CA SER A 25 1.11 -28.17 -6.07
C SER A 25 1.79 -28.14 -4.70
N TRP A 26 1.43 -27.19 -3.84
CA TRP A 26 1.87 -27.15 -2.42
C TRP A 26 1.13 -28.19 -1.54
N TYR A 27 0.75 -29.34 -2.10
CA TYR A 27 -0.01 -30.37 -1.39
C TYR A 27 0.80 -31.07 -0.28
N ALA A 28 2.11 -30.83 -0.17
CA ALA A 28 2.96 -31.35 0.90
C ALA A 28 3.89 -30.26 1.47
N THR A 29 3.93 -30.14 2.80
CA THR A 29 4.74 -29.13 3.52
C THR A 29 6.23 -29.25 3.22
N GLN A 30 6.81 -30.46 3.12
CA GLN A 30 8.21 -30.63 2.73
C GLN A 30 8.49 -30.10 1.30
N THR A 31 7.55 -30.33 0.38
CA THR A 31 7.66 -29.87 -1.00
C THR A 31 7.50 -28.35 -1.11
N ALA A 32 6.71 -27.74 -0.23
CA ALA A 32 6.54 -26.29 -0.14
C ALA A 32 7.84 -25.59 0.26
N GLU A 33 8.49 -26.07 1.34
CA GLU A 33 9.73 -25.49 1.84
C GLU A 33 10.89 -25.65 0.85
N GLU A 34 11.09 -26.86 0.30
CA GLU A 34 12.13 -27.12 -0.71
C GLU A 34 11.95 -26.28 -1.98
N ARG A 35 10.71 -26.05 -2.41
CA ARG A 35 10.42 -25.21 -3.58
C ARG A 35 10.65 -23.75 -3.30
N LEU A 36 10.24 -23.26 -2.13
CA LEU A 36 10.51 -21.88 -1.72
C LEU A 36 12.02 -21.65 -1.65
N GLN A 37 12.77 -22.57 -1.03
CA GLN A 37 14.23 -22.52 -0.96
C GLN A 37 14.85 -22.48 -2.36
N ARG A 38 14.49 -23.44 -3.24
CA ARG A 38 15.01 -23.48 -4.61
C ARG A 38 14.73 -22.20 -5.38
N PHE A 39 13.52 -21.66 -5.25
CA PHE A 39 13.14 -20.44 -5.92
C PHE A 39 13.95 -19.23 -5.42
N VAL A 40 14.15 -19.12 -4.10
CA VAL A 40 15.00 -18.09 -3.49
C VAL A 40 16.45 -18.22 -3.96
N ASP A 41 16.98 -19.45 -4.06
CA ASP A 41 18.33 -19.75 -4.54
C ASP A 41 18.50 -19.38 -6.03
N GLU A 42 17.58 -19.81 -6.90
CA GLU A 42 17.59 -19.53 -8.35
C GLU A 42 17.56 -18.02 -8.66
N LYS A 43 16.88 -17.26 -7.82
CA LYS A 43 16.77 -15.80 -7.92
C LYS A 43 17.93 -15.07 -7.22
N GLY A 44 18.85 -15.78 -6.56
CA GLY A 44 20.03 -15.19 -5.90
C GLY A 44 19.65 -14.34 -4.68
N LEU A 45 18.68 -14.82 -3.91
CA LEU A 45 18.16 -14.16 -2.71
C LEU A 45 18.45 -14.92 -1.42
N ALA A 46 19.14 -16.07 -1.50
CA ALA A 46 19.43 -16.94 -0.37
C ALA A 46 20.22 -16.26 0.76
N ASP A 47 21.02 -15.24 0.44
CA ASP A 47 21.77 -14.41 1.38
C ASP A 47 20.93 -13.31 2.03
N LYS A 48 19.69 -13.10 1.57
CA LYS A 48 18.83 -11.98 1.94
C LYS A 48 17.49 -12.40 2.49
N VAL A 49 17.12 -13.68 2.40
CA VAL A 49 15.82 -14.15 2.83
C VAL A 49 16.00 -15.39 3.67
N SER A 50 15.45 -15.34 4.87
CA SER A 50 15.38 -16.47 5.78
C SER A 50 13.98 -16.57 6.36
N TRP A 51 13.62 -17.77 6.80
CA TRP A 51 12.37 -18.03 7.51
C TRP A 51 12.61 -19.14 8.53
N ASN A 52 11.78 -19.19 9.56
CA ASN A 52 11.87 -20.25 10.58
C ASN A 52 11.20 -21.54 10.12
N LYS A 53 10.06 -21.40 9.43
CA LYS A 53 9.23 -22.54 9.03
C LYS A 53 8.31 -22.19 7.88
N VAL A 54 8.12 -23.13 6.96
CA VAL A 54 7.03 -23.14 5.99
C VAL A 54 6.06 -24.25 6.34
N SER A 55 4.76 -23.97 6.25
CA SER A 55 3.71 -24.98 6.38
C SER A 55 2.66 -24.80 5.30
N ALA A 56 2.11 -25.91 4.82
CA ALA A 56 1.00 -25.89 3.88
C ALA A 56 -0.17 -26.69 4.46
N THR A 57 -1.39 -26.16 4.32
CA THR A 57 -2.62 -26.85 4.72
C THR A 57 -3.28 -27.51 3.51
N PRO A 58 -4.10 -28.57 3.72
CA PRO A 58 -4.89 -29.17 2.65
C PRO A 58 -5.85 -28.19 1.95
N LEU A 59 -6.19 -27.07 2.61
CA LEU A 59 -7.08 -26.01 2.13
C LEU A 59 -6.34 -24.94 1.30
N LYS A 60 -5.28 -25.31 0.58
CA LYS A 60 -4.50 -24.41 -0.29
C LYS A 60 -3.96 -23.16 0.42
N THR A 61 -3.67 -23.26 1.71
CA THR A 61 -3.05 -22.16 2.47
C THR A 61 -1.60 -22.49 2.74
N VAL A 62 -0.74 -21.51 2.54
CA VAL A 62 0.67 -21.56 2.89
C VAL A 62 0.93 -20.55 4.00
N ASN A 63 1.60 -20.97 5.06
CA ASN A 63 2.08 -20.06 6.10
C ASN A 63 3.60 -20.14 6.19
N ILE A 64 4.26 -18.98 6.08
CA ILE A 64 5.68 -18.79 6.28
C ILE A 64 5.85 -18.02 7.58
N SER A 65 6.46 -18.64 8.59
CA SER A 65 6.63 -18.05 9.92
C SER A 65 8.03 -17.48 10.10
N GLY A 66 8.12 -16.29 10.71
CA GLY A 66 9.37 -15.62 11.03
C GLY A 66 10.20 -15.30 9.80
N LEU A 67 9.57 -14.70 8.79
CA LEU A 67 10.24 -14.27 7.56
C LEU A 67 11.12 -13.05 7.85
N GLU A 68 12.37 -13.12 7.43
CA GLU A 68 13.34 -12.04 7.54
C GLU A 68 13.91 -11.71 6.16
N ILE A 69 14.01 -10.41 5.88
CA ILE A 69 14.47 -9.88 4.59
C ILE A 69 15.60 -8.87 4.82
N ALA A 70 16.78 -9.19 4.30
CA ALA A 70 18.02 -8.41 4.33
C ALA A 70 18.38 -7.89 5.74
N ASP A 71 18.10 -8.73 6.73
CA ASP A 71 18.20 -8.48 8.17
C ASP A 71 17.47 -7.23 8.67
N GLN A 72 16.58 -6.65 7.87
CA GLN A 72 16.03 -5.31 8.10
C GLN A 72 14.51 -5.28 8.24
N LEU A 73 13.85 -6.22 7.59
CA LEU A 73 12.41 -6.37 7.65
C LEU A 73 12.09 -7.76 8.19
N PHE A 74 11.25 -7.78 9.21
CA PHE A 74 10.79 -8.99 9.86
C PHE A 74 9.28 -9.05 9.73
N VAL A 75 8.76 -10.22 9.40
CA VAL A 75 7.33 -10.51 9.31
C VAL A 75 7.07 -11.75 10.15
N ASP A 76 6.22 -11.62 11.17
CA ASP A 76 5.95 -12.72 12.09
C ASP A 76 5.28 -13.89 11.37
N GLU A 77 4.34 -13.60 10.48
CA GLU A 77 3.68 -14.60 9.65
C GLU A 77 3.27 -14.03 8.29
N LEU A 78 3.60 -14.74 7.21
CA LEU A 78 3.09 -14.51 5.87
C LEU A 78 2.18 -15.67 5.47
N GLN A 79 0.89 -15.38 5.31
CA GLN A 79 -0.10 -16.34 4.83
C GLN A 79 -0.38 -16.08 3.35
N ILE A 80 -0.36 -17.12 2.53
CA ILE A 80 -0.85 -17.11 1.15
C ILE A 80 -2.07 -18.02 1.08
N LYS A 81 -3.19 -17.50 0.61
CA LYS A 81 -4.48 -18.17 0.48
C LYS A 81 -5.06 -17.98 -0.92
N ASP A 82 -6.05 -18.82 -1.23
CA ASP A 82 -6.89 -18.73 -2.42
C ASP A 82 -6.11 -18.50 -3.70
N PHE A 83 -4.98 -19.20 -3.80
CA PHE A 83 -4.11 -19.10 -4.95
C PHE A 83 -4.69 -19.87 -6.14
N GLU A 84 -4.99 -19.13 -7.20
CA GLU A 84 -5.58 -19.64 -8.44
C GLU A 84 -4.84 -19.06 -9.64
N ASN A 85 -4.38 -19.93 -10.54
CA ASN A 85 -3.66 -19.53 -11.75
C ASN A 85 -4.14 -20.37 -12.92
N GLU A 86 -5.31 -20.00 -13.42
CA GLU A 86 -5.90 -20.58 -14.61
C GLU A 86 -5.58 -19.71 -15.84
N SER A 87 -5.84 -20.25 -17.03
CA SER A 87 -5.61 -19.53 -18.28
C SER A 87 -6.37 -18.21 -18.37
N ASN A 88 -7.54 -18.11 -17.72
CA ASN A 88 -8.46 -16.98 -17.81
C ASN A 88 -8.70 -16.25 -16.48
N GLN A 89 -8.22 -16.81 -15.36
CA GLN A 89 -8.40 -16.22 -14.04
C GLN A 89 -7.17 -16.41 -13.17
N GLN A 90 -6.89 -15.37 -12.39
CA GLN A 90 -5.73 -15.29 -11.52
C GLN A 90 -6.16 -14.67 -10.19
N ARG A 91 -6.10 -15.44 -9.11
CA ARG A 91 -6.48 -14.99 -7.76
C ARG A 91 -5.36 -15.24 -6.77
N ILE A 92 -5.16 -14.29 -5.86
CA ILE A 92 -4.22 -14.42 -4.74
C ILE A 92 -4.72 -13.61 -3.54
N ASP A 93 -4.58 -14.17 -2.34
CA ASP A 93 -4.83 -13.52 -1.05
C ASP A 93 -3.57 -13.67 -0.18
N LEU A 94 -2.99 -12.56 0.25
CA LEU A 94 -1.70 -12.48 0.92
C LEU A 94 -1.84 -11.66 2.19
N ARG A 95 -1.52 -12.27 3.33
CA ARG A 95 -1.57 -11.60 4.62
C ARG A 95 -0.22 -11.65 5.31
N ALA A 96 0.42 -10.50 5.41
CA ALA A 96 1.63 -10.30 6.21
C ALA A 96 1.26 -9.72 7.57
N ILE A 97 1.61 -10.42 8.63
CA ILE A 97 1.24 -10.12 10.02
C ILE A 97 2.51 -9.75 10.78
N GLY A 98 2.44 -8.70 11.59
CA GLY A 98 3.54 -8.30 12.49
C GLY A 98 4.77 -7.77 11.76
N ILE A 99 4.58 -6.98 10.70
CA ILE A 99 5.67 -6.38 9.92
C ILE A 99 6.42 -5.35 10.79
N LYS A 100 7.72 -5.55 10.96
CA LYS A 100 8.59 -4.70 11.80
C LYS A 100 10.01 -4.58 11.26
N ASP A 101 10.72 -3.55 11.72
CA ASP A 101 12.14 -3.34 11.49
C ASP A 101 13.01 -4.01 12.58
N GLN A 102 14.33 -3.86 12.48
CA GLN A 102 15.31 -4.35 13.47
C GLN A 102 15.06 -3.84 14.90
N ARG A 103 14.35 -2.72 15.06
CA ARG A 103 14.03 -2.14 16.37
C ARG A 103 12.74 -2.71 16.95
N GLY A 104 12.02 -3.55 16.19
CA GLY A 104 10.75 -4.14 16.57
C GLY A 104 9.54 -3.24 16.28
N TYR A 105 9.68 -2.20 15.47
CA TYR A 105 8.61 -1.24 15.15
C TYR A 105 8.20 -1.30 13.69
N ALA A 106 6.97 -0.89 13.36
CA ALA A 106 6.55 -0.77 11.98
C ALA A 106 7.48 0.18 11.20
N PRO A 107 8.01 -0.22 10.03
CA PRO A 107 8.87 0.64 9.23
C PRO A 107 8.13 1.87 8.73
N ASP A 108 8.77 3.05 8.78
CA ASP A 108 8.10 4.32 8.42
C ASP A 108 7.64 4.37 6.95
N TRP A 109 8.30 3.63 6.03
CA TRP A 109 7.85 3.52 4.65
C TRP A 109 6.50 2.79 4.52
N LEU A 110 6.25 1.81 5.39
CA LEU A 110 4.97 1.09 5.47
C LEU A 110 3.90 1.97 6.13
N LEU A 111 4.32 2.88 7.00
CA LEU A 111 3.49 3.95 7.55
C LEU A 111 3.35 5.15 6.61
N PHE A 112 3.77 5.03 5.34
CA PHE A 112 3.69 6.09 4.32
C PHE A 112 4.37 7.41 4.73
N GLY A 113 5.43 7.32 5.54
CA GLY A 113 6.16 8.47 6.09
C GLY A 113 5.46 9.18 7.25
N TRP A 114 4.29 8.70 7.66
CA TRP A 114 3.51 9.33 8.73
C TRP A 114 4.05 9.03 10.13
N GLY A 115 4.81 7.95 10.33
CA GLY A 115 5.46 7.67 11.61
C GLY A 115 6.42 8.79 11.99
N ALA A 116 7.24 9.26 11.05
CA ALA A 116 8.10 10.43 11.24
C ALA A 116 7.29 11.73 11.40
N LYS A 117 6.30 11.98 10.53
CA LYS A 117 5.50 13.23 10.55
C LYS A 117 4.67 13.39 11.83
N SER A 118 4.12 12.30 12.35
CA SER A 118 3.37 12.28 13.61
C SER A 118 4.28 12.07 14.83
N GLY A 119 5.59 11.88 14.65
CA GLY A 119 6.51 11.55 15.75
C GLY A 119 6.22 10.20 16.43
N MET A 120 5.46 9.33 15.78
CA MET A 120 5.19 7.94 16.21
C MET A 120 6.17 6.98 15.53
N ILE A 121 7.48 7.26 15.63
CA ILE A 121 8.54 6.46 14.99
C ILE A 121 8.71 5.05 15.60
N ASN A 122 8.08 4.82 16.75
CA ASN A 122 8.06 3.57 17.51
C ASN A 122 6.65 2.94 17.48
N THR A 123 5.97 3.03 16.33
CA THR A 123 4.66 2.42 16.13
C THR A 123 4.79 0.90 16.22
N ALA A 124 3.82 0.24 16.86
CA ALA A 124 3.76 -1.22 16.97
C ALA A 124 3.83 -1.87 15.57
N PRO A 125 4.25 -3.15 15.47
CA PRO A 125 4.24 -3.88 14.20
C PRO A 125 2.90 -3.76 13.47
N ALA A 126 2.94 -3.70 12.14
CA ALA A 126 1.78 -3.47 11.31
C ALA A 126 1.43 -4.71 10.49
N ASP A 127 0.15 -4.83 10.16
CA ASP A 127 -0.37 -5.90 9.31
C ASP A 127 -0.74 -5.34 7.93
N LEU A 128 -0.49 -6.14 6.89
CA LEU A 128 -0.85 -5.85 5.51
C LEU A 128 -1.58 -7.05 4.90
N ASN A 129 -2.75 -6.82 4.35
CA ASN A 129 -3.49 -7.79 3.55
C ASN A 129 -3.53 -7.29 2.10
N PHE A 130 -3.21 -8.15 1.15
CA PHE A 130 -3.27 -7.86 -0.27
C PHE A 130 -4.06 -8.96 -0.95
N LYS A 131 -5.09 -8.58 -1.71
CA LYS A 131 -5.88 -9.52 -2.51
C LYS A 131 -5.93 -9.02 -3.94
N ALA A 132 -5.70 -9.90 -4.91
CA ALA A 132 -5.95 -9.59 -6.30
C ALA A 132 -6.83 -10.68 -6.92
N ASP A 133 -7.86 -10.27 -7.66
CA ASP A 133 -8.67 -11.13 -8.52
C ASP A 133 -8.63 -10.54 -9.93
N LEU A 134 -8.00 -11.24 -10.85
CA LEU A 134 -7.70 -10.83 -12.22
C LEU A 134 -8.42 -11.79 -13.17
N ASN A 135 -9.50 -11.32 -13.79
CA ASN A 135 -10.28 -12.10 -14.74
C ASN A 135 -9.96 -11.65 -16.17
N TYR A 136 -9.10 -12.41 -16.84
CA TYR A 136 -8.67 -12.14 -18.21
C TYR A 136 -9.76 -12.41 -19.25
N SER A 137 -10.76 -13.26 -18.96
CA SER A 137 -11.87 -13.48 -19.89
C SER A 137 -12.77 -12.26 -20.03
N THR A 138 -12.96 -11.51 -18.94
CA THR A 138 -13.73 -10.25 -18.93
C THR A 138 -12.84 -9.01 -19.06
N GLY A 139 -11.52 -9.18 -18.94
CA GLY A 139 -10.55 -8.10 -18.98
C GLY A 139 -10.57 -7.19 -17.74
N ASN A 140 -11.16 -7.63 -16.63
CA ASN A 140 -11.33 -6.86 -15.40
C ASN A 140 -10.45 -7.37 -14.26
N GLY A 141 -9.98 -6.47 -13.41
CA GLY A 141 -9.23 -6.80 -12.21
C GLY A 141 -9.70 -6.01 -11.00
N LEU A 142 -9.66 -6.65 -9.83
CA LEU A 142 -9.91 -6.04 -8.54
C LEU A 142 -8.70 -6.28 -7.63
N ILE A 143 -8.13 -5.21 -7.08
CA ILE A 143 -7.00 -5.26 -6.16
C ILE A 143 -7.44 -4.62 -4.84
N ASN A 144 -7.41 -5.38 -3.75
CA ASN A 144 -7.71 -4.89 -2.42
C ASN A 144 -6.45 -4.89 -1.56
N VAL A 145 -6.25 -3.81 -0.81
CA VAL A 145 -5.17 -3.67 0.16
C VAL A 145 -5.78 -3.26 1.48
N GLU A 146 -5.52 -3.99 2.56
CA GLU A 146 -5.91 -3.61 3.91
C GLU A 146 -4.64 -3.42 4.74
N PHE A 147 -4.61 -2.38 5.54
CA PHE A 147 -3.51 -2.00 6.40
C PHE A 147 -4.03 -1.78 7.81
N ALA A 148 -3.30 -2.28 8.81
CA ALA A 148 -3.62 -2.04 10.21
C ALA A 148 -2.34 -1.86 11.03
N ALA A 149 -2.22 -0.71 11.70
CA ALA A 149 -1.22 -0.46 12.72
C ALA A 149 -1.92 0.03 14.00
N LYS A 150 -1.70 -0.70 15.10
CA LYS A 150 -2.34 -0.42 16.38
C LYS A 150 -2.01 1.00 16.87
N ASP A 151 -3.03 1.68 17.41
CA ASP A 151 -2.95 3.05 17.95
C ASP A 151 -2.45 4.10 16.93
N PHE A 152 -2.35 3.75 15.65
CA PHE A 152 -1.84 4.60 14.57
C PHE A 152 -2.93 4.83 13.52
N LEU A 153 -3.17 3.86 12.64
CA LEU A 153 -4.09 3.97 11.51
C LEU A 153 -4.56 2.57 11.08
N GLN A 154 -5.81 2.47 10.67
CA GLN A 154 -6.34 1.35 9.89
C GLN A 154 -6.87 1.89 8.56
N GLY A 155 -6.73 1.14 7.48
CA GLY A 155 -7.37 1.50 6.22
C GLY A 155 -7.48 0.35 5.24
N ASN A 156 -8.35 0.54 4.25
CA ASN A 156 -8.52 -0.35 3.13
C ASN A 156 -8.63 0.46 1.84
N GLY A 157 -8.00 -0.05 0.78
CA GLY A 157 -8.09 0.45 -0.58
C GLY A 157 -8.59 -0.64 -1.49
N SER A 158 -9.56 -0.32 -2.36
CA SER A 158 -10.07 -1.22 -3.39
C SER A 158 -9.92 -0.56 -4.76
N LEU A 159 -9.05 -1.11 -5.60
CA LEU A 159 -8.75 -0.62 -6.94
C LEU A 159 -9.39 -1.53 -7.98
N SER A 160 -10.31 -0.97 -8.76
CA SER A 160 -10.90 -1.60 -9.93
C SER A 160 -10.20 -1.13 -11.20
N ILE A 161 -9.77 -2.09 -12.02
CA ILE A 161 -9.05 -1.88 -13.28
C ILE A 161 -9.66 -2.71 -14.41
N SER A 162 -9.45 -2.26 -15.64
CA SER A 162 -9.86 -2.99 -16.86
C SER A 162 -8.73 -3.03 -17.90
N ASN A 163 -8.93 -3.78 -18.98
CA ASN A 163 -7.93 -4.07 -20.01
C ASN A 163 -6.65 -4.76 -19.47
N ILE A 164 -6.82 -5.70 -18.54
CA ILE A 164 -5.71 -6.33 -17.81
C ILE A 164 -4.96 -7.43 -18.57
N TYR A 165 -5.26 -7.70 -19.85
CA TYR A 165 -4.57 -8.76 -20.59
C TYR A 165 -3.06 -8.53 -20.70
N SER A 166 -2.65 -7.26 -20.80
CA SER A 166 -1.24 -6.84 -20.75
C SER A 166 -0.55 -7.18 -19.43
N LEU A 167 -1.29 -7.26 -18.32
CA LEU A 167 -0.77 -7.69 -17.03
C LEU A 167 -0.40 -9.18 -17.06
N LYS A 168 -1.16 -10.01 -17.76
CA LYS A 168 -0.87 -11.44 -17.91
C LYS A 168 0.49 -11.66 -18.57
N THR A 169 0.75 -10.96 -19.67
CA THR A 169 2.02 -11.09 -20.41
C THR A 169 3.19 -10.55 -19.59
N LEU A 170 2.98 -9.47 -18.82
CA LEU A 170 3.98 -8.98 -17.88
C LEU A 170 4.30 -10.01 -16.79
N LEU A 171 3.29 -10.58 -16.15
CA LEU A 171 3.49 -11.58 -15.10
C LEU A 171 4.25 -12.81 -15.63
N GLN A 172 3.93 -13.26 -16.84
CA GLN A 172 4.66 -14.34 -17.53
C GLN A 172 6.09 -13.94 -17.92
N ALA A 173 6.34 -12.68 -18.27
CA ALA A 173 7.68 -12.21 -18.58
C ALA A 173 8.56 -12.16 -17.33
N VAL A 174 8.00 -11.70 -16.21
CA VAL A 174 8.66 -11.68 -14.90
C VAL A 174 8.91 -13.10 -14.40
N GLU A 175 7.97 -14.03 -14.62
CA GLU A 175 8.13 -15.47 -14.34
C GLU A 175 9.40 -16.01 -15.02
N ASN A 176 9.45 -15.88 -16.35
CA ASN A 176 10.48 -16.51 -17.18
C ASN A 176 11.86 -15.88 -17.01
N SER A 177 11.91 -14.56 -16.85
CA SER A 177 13.19 -13.82 -16.88
C SER A 177 13.68 -13.40 -15.48
N GLY A 178 12.80 -13.43 -14.47
CA GLY A 178 13.04 -12.76 -13.20
C GLY A 178 13.30 -11.25 -13.35
N PHE A 179 13.68 -10.60 -12.27
CA PHE A 179 14.08 -9.18 -12.27
C PHE A 179 15.57 -8.97 -12.65
N LYS A 180 16.21 -9.96 -13.30
CA LYS A 180 17.68 -9.99 -13.51
C LYS A 180 18.18 -8.92 -14.48
N ASN A 181 17.32 -8.31 -15.29
CA ASN A 181 17.67 -7.18 -16.15
C ASN A 181 17.00 -5.90 -15.66
N ASN A 182 17.72 -4.77 -15.72
CA ASN A 182 17.22 -3.41 -15.47
C ASN A 182 15.95 -3.04 -16.25
N THR A 183 15.50 -3.89 -17.18
CA THR A 183 14.25 -3.82 -17.93
C THR A 183 12.99 -3.82 -17.05
N PHE A 184 13.03 -4.42 -15.85
CA PHE A 184 11.92 -4.44 -14.89
C PHE A 184 12.08 -3.45 -13.72
N GLY A 185 12.86 -2.38 -13.90
CA GLY A 185 12.84 -1.26 -12.96
C GLY A 185 11.45 -0.62 -12.84
N ILE A 186 11.25 0.26 -11.85
CA ILE A 186 9.99 1.01 -11.64
C ILE A 186 9.44 1.61 -12.94
N PHE A 187 10.30 2.10 -13.83
CA PHE A 187 9.89 2.67 -15.12
C PHE A 187 9.40 1.64 -16.16
N GLY A 188 9.96 0.43 -16.18
CA GLY A 188 9.49 -0.65 -17.06
C GLY A 188 8.12 -1.19 -16.63
N LEU A 189 7.90 -1.27 -15.30
CA LEU A 189 6.58 -1.56 -14.73
C LEU A 189 5.57 -0.47 -15.07
N LEU A 190 5.95 0.82 -14.93
CA LEU A 190 5.08 1.96 -15.27
C LEU A 190 4.68 1.99 -16.75
N GLY A 191 5.60 1.69 -17.67
CA GLY A 191 5.27 1.57 -19.10
C GLY A 191 4.33 0.40 -19.42
N SER A 192 4.39 -0.67 -18.62
CA SER A 192 3.57 -1.86 -18.86
C SER A 192 2.12 -1.71 -18.36
N ILE A 193 1.87 -0.80 -17.43
CA ILE A 193 0.52 -0.48 -16.93
C ILE A 193 -0.17 0.64 -17.72
N GLU A 194 0.45 1.17 -18.78
CA GLU A 194 -0.12 2.22 -19.63
C GLU A 194 -1.36 1.75 -20.39
N ASN A 195 -1.45 0.45 -20.69
CA ASN A 195 -2.62 -0.12 -21.35
C ASN A 195 -3.73 -0.53 -20.38
N ILE A 196 -3.45 -0.60 -19.09
CA ILE A 196 -4.43 -0.94 -18.06
C ILE A 196 -5.27 0.32 -17.80
N GLN A 197 -6.59 0.18 -17.84
CA GLN A 197 -7.49 1.29 -17.60
C GLN A 197 -7.85 1.36 -16.11
N PHE A 198 -7.83 2.57 -15.56
CA PHE A 198 -8.31 2.85 -14.21
C PHE A 198 -9.83 3.04 -14.24
N ASN A 199 -10.56 2.33 -13.37
CA ASN A 199 -12.01 2.49 -13.26
C ASN A 199 -12.39 3.25 -11.99
N GLN A 200 -12.00 2.73 -10.84
CA GLN A 200 -12.41 3.24 -9.53
C GLN A 200 -11.37 2.88 -8.46
N LEU A 201 -11.18 3.77 -7.49
CA LEU A 201 -10.41 3.53 -6.28
C LEU A 201 -11.26 3.94 -5.07
N ASP A 202 -11.70 2.96 -4.29
CA ASP A 202 -12.33 3.20 -3.00
C ASP A 202 -11.27 3.18 -1.90
N ILE A 203 -11.31 4.16 -1.01
CA ILE A 203 -10.41 4.29 0.13
C ILE A 203 -11.27 4.50 1.36
N ASP A 204 -11.00 3.74 2.39
CA ASP A 204 -11.53 3.95 3.73
C ASP A 204 -10.36 3.91 4.70
N PHE A 205 -10.30 4.89 5.60
CA PHE A 205 -9.35 4.85 6.69
C PHE A 205 -9.97 5.33 7.98
N LYS A 206 -9.39 4.84 9.08
CA LYS A 206 -9.71 5.20 10.44
C LYS A 206 -8.44 5.54 11.19
N ASP A 207 -8.33 6.79 11.62
CA ASP A 207 -7.32 7.24 12.56
C ASP A 207 -7.53 6.55 13.92
N LEU A 208 -6.45 5.97 14.44
CA LEU A 208 -6.42 5.33 15.75
C LEU A 208 -5.56 6.12 16.76
N GLY A 209 -5.03 7.28 16.36
CA GLY A 209 -4.21 8.15 17.22
C GLY A 209 -3.11 8.91 16.49
N MET A 210 -2.82 8.57 15.23
CA MET A 210 -1.80 9.20 14.41
C MET A 210 -2.08 10.67 14.14
N LEU A 211 -3.31 11.02 13.74
CA LEU A 211 -3.69 12.41 13.46
C LEU A 211 -3.72 13.24 14.74
N ARG A 212 -4.26 12.69 15.84
CA ARG A 212 -4.22 13.35 17.14
C ARG A 212 -2.79 13.75 17.52
N ARG A 213 -1.82 12.84 17.35
CA ARG A 213 -0.42 13.13 17.65
C ARG A 213 0.19 14.15 16.68
N TYR A 214 -0.11 14.03 15.39
CA TYR A 214 0.33 14.98 14.38
C TYR A 214 -0.15 16.42 14.66
N ILE A 215 -1.44 16.58 15.02
CA ILE A 215 -2.03 17.88 15.36
C ILE A 215 -1.30 18.53 16.55
N VAL A 216 -1.04 17.77 17.62
CA VAL A 216 -0.29 18.27 18.78
C VAL A 216 1.12 18.74 18.39
N LEU A 217 1.80 18.02 17.49
CA LEU A 217 3.11 18.45 16.99
C LEU A 217 3.02 19.73 16.15
N LYS A 218 2.00 19.83 15.28
CA LYS A 218 1.79 21.03 14.46
C LYS A 218 1.46 22.27 15.30
N GLN A 219 0.67 22.12 16.35
CA GLN A 219 0.41 23.20 17.32
C GLN A 219 1.70 23.71 17.97
N ARG A 220 2.64 22.81 18.31
CA ARG A 220 3.88 23.19 19.00
C ARG A 220 4.96 23.76 18.09
N TYR A 221 5.05 23.28 16.85
CA TYR A 221 6.23 23.53 16.00
C TYR A 221 5.92 24.28 14.70
N ASP A 222 4.67 24.44 14.29
CA ASP A 222 4.32 24.97 12.96
C ASP A 222 3.58 26.32 13.01
N GLY A 223 4.17 27.26 13.75
CA GLY A 223 3.84 28.68 13.68
C GLY A 223 2.49 29.08 14.28
N VAL A 224 1.88 28.23 15.12
CA VAL A 224 0.81 28.68 16.00
C VAL A 224 1.46 29.55 17.08
N PRO A 225 1.08 30.84 17.23
CA PRO A 225 1.67 31.71 18.25
C PRO A 225 1.53 31.03 19.62
N LEU A 226 2.64 30.79 20.30
CA LEU A 226 2.61 30.27 21.67
C LEU A 226 1.95 31.34 22.54
N PRO A 227 0.79 31.06 23.15
CA PRO A 227 0.25 31.94 24.17
C PRO A 227 1.30 32.09 25.27
N SER A 228 1.43 33.26 25.88
CA SER A 228 2.39 33.54 26.96
C SER A 228 2.28 32.57 28.17
N ASN A 229 1.21 31.78 28.22
CA ASN A 229 0.82 30.83 29.25
C ASN A 229 0.66 29.37 28.76
N GLN A 230 1.08 29.01 27.53
CA GLN A 230 0.90 27.65 26.97
C GLN A 230 -0.57 27.16 27.03
N ASP A 231 -1.51 28.05 26.68
CA ASP A 231 -2.93 27.71 26.62
C ASP A 231 -3.22 26.76 25.43
N ASP A 232 -3.41 25.48 25.74
CA ASP A 232 -3.71 24.41 24.77
C ASP A 232 -4.98 24.70 23.95
N GLU A 233 -5.97 25.36 24.54
CA GLU A 233 -7.24 25.68 23.86
C GLU A 233 -7.04 26.76 22.79
N ALA A 234 -6.27 27.80 23.12
CA ALA A 234 -5.90 28.84 22.17
C ALA A 234 -5.06 28.29 21.01
N MET A 235 -4.14 27.37 21.28
CA MET A 235 -3.33 26.72 20.24
C MET A 235 -4.18 25.84 19.31
N LEU A 236 -5.12 25.07 19.86
CA LEU A 236 -6.05 24.26 19.07
C LEU A 236 -6.92 25.13 18.16
N LYS A 237 -7.46 26.24 18.69
CA LYS A 237 -8.28 27.18 17.92
C LYS A 237 -7.51 27.83 16.77
N ALA A 238 -6.27 28.26 17.02
CA ALA A 238 -5.42 28.84 15.99
C ALA A 238 -5.05 27.82 14.90
N TYR A 239 -4.80 26.55 15.27
CA TYR A 239 -4.59 25.47 14.30
C TYR A 239 -5.84 25.22 13.44
N GLN A 240 -7.02 25.13 14.06
CA GLN A 240 -8.29 24.95 13.33
C GLN A 240 -8.53 26.09 12.33
N GLN A 241 -8.30 27.35 12.72
CA GLN A 241 -8.41 28.50 11.83
C GLN A 241 -7.39 28.48 10.67
N LYS A 242 -6.17 27.98 10.91
CA LYS A 242 -5.18 27.75 9.84
C LYS A 242 -5.71 26.73 8.84
N MET A 243 -6.36 25.67 9.33
CA MET A 243 -6.91 24.62 8.47
C MET A 243 -8.18 25.02 7.72
N ASP A 244 -9.01 25.90 8.28
CA ASP A 244 -10.14 26.50 7.55
C ASP A 244 -9.69 27.27 6.31
N LYS A 245 -8.54 27.97 6.40
CA LYS A 245 -7.95 28.67 5.25
C LYS A 245 -7.42 27.69 4.20
N ALA A 246 -6.93 26.53 4.62
CA ALA A 246 -6.43 25.48 3.74
C ALA A 246 -7.53 24.80 2.91
N VAL A 247 -8.82 24.94 3.25
CA VAL A 247 -9.92 24.44 2.42
C VAL A 247 -9.85 25.02 1.00
N ASN A 248 -9.54 26.31 0.88
CA ASN A 248 -9.44 26.96 -0.44
C ASN A 248 -8.20 26.49 -1.22
N GLU A 249 -7.09 26.18 -0.54
CA GLU A 249 -5.90 25.60 -1.16
C GLU A 249 -6.16 24.16 -1.59
N CYS A 250 -6.87 23.38 -0.77
CA CYS A 250 -7.34 22.04 -1.11
C CYS A 250 -8.20 22.08 -2.36
N ALA A 251 -9.18 22.98 -2.47
CA ALA A 251 -10.09 23.04 -3.62
C ALA A 251 -9.40 23.37 -4.95
N GLN A 252 -8.13 23.82 -4.90
CA GLN A 252 -7.30 24.05 -6.08
C GLN A 252 -6.48 22.82 -6.48
N ALA A 253 -6.40 21.78 -5.64
CA ALA A 253 -5.69 20.57 -5.97
C ALA A 253 -6.43 19.78 -7.07
N PRO A 254 -5.73 19.21 -8.07
CA PRO A 254 -6.35 18.60 -9.25
C PRO A 254 -7.37 17.49 -8.95
N ILE A 255 -7.15 16.68 -7.92
CA ILE A 255 -7.99 15.52 -7.58
C ILE A 255 -9.33 15.89 -6.91
N VAL A 256 -9.40 17.09 -6.33
CA VAL A 256 -10.55 17.67 -5.62
C VAL A 256 -11.03 18.95 -6.30
N GLN A 257 -10.59 19.17 -7.54
CA GLN A 257 -10.80 20.43 -8.22
C GLN A 257 -12.30 20.73 -8.33
N ASN A 258 -12.71 21.87 -7.75
CA ASN A 258 -14.11 22.31 -7.64
C ASN A 258 -15.03 21.42 -6.78
N ASP A 259 -14.49 20.50 -5.98
CA ASP A 259 -15.22 19.75 -4.95
C ASP A 259 -14.87 20.30 -3.55
N ARG A 260 -15.47 21.45 -3.25
CA ARG A 260 -15.27 22.13 -1.96
C ARG A 260 -15.75 21.26 -0.79
N GLU A 261 -16.80 20.46 -0.99
CA GLU A 261 -17.35 19.60 0.06
C GLU A 261 -16.38 18.48 0.43
N ALA A 262 -15.78 17.82 -0.57
CA ALA A 262 -14.72 16.84 -0.33
C ALA A 262 -13.55 17.47 0.44
N CYS A 263 -13.13 18.68 0.09
CA CYS A 263 -12.07 19.38 0.82
C CYS A 263 -12.43 19.71 2.27
N VAL A 264 -13.68 20.09 2.54
CA VAL A 264 -14.16 20.28 3.91
C VAL A 264 -14.03 18.98 4.70
N LYS A 265 -14.51 17.85 4.16
CA LYS A 265 -14.42 16.54 4.84
C LYS A 265 -12.96 16.10 5.11
N ILE A 266 -12.05 16.31 4.17
CA ILE A 266 -10.61 16.05 4.37
C ILE A 266 -10.05 16.92 5.50
N VAL A 267 -10.40 18.22 5.50
CA VAL A 267 -9.92 19.17 6.51
C VAL A 267 -10.50 18.85 7.90
N GLU A 268 -11.76 18.44 8.01
CA GLU A 268 -12.37 18.00 9.27
C GLU A 268 -11.57 16.85 9.91
N VAL A 269 -11.09 15.91 9.09
CA VAL A 269 -10.22 14.82 9.57
C VAL A 269 -8.85 15.35 10.01
N LEU A 270 -8.23 16.26 9.25
CA LEU A 270 -6.94 16.88 9.61
C LEU A 270 -7.02 17.80 10.84
N LYS A 271 -8.21 18.27 11.19
CA LYS A 271 -8.51 18.97 12.44
C LYS A 271 -8.76 18.03 13.62
N GLY A 272 -8.95 16.74 13.37
CA GLY A 272 -9.32 15.74 14.37
C GLY A 272 -10.80 15.78 14.76
N GLU A 273 -11.64 16.47 13.99
CA GLU A 273 -13.10 16.52 14.21
C GLU A 273 -13.77 15.21 13.77
N LYS A 274 -13.16 14.52 12.81
CA LYS A 274 -13.51 13.16 12.39
C LYS A 274 -12.29 12.25 12.49
N SER A 275 -12.51 11.01 12.90
CA SER A 275 -11.47 9.98 13.01
C SER A 275 -11.47 9.01 11.83
N SER A 276 -12.31 9.22 10.82
CA SER A 276 -12.39 8.34 9.65
C SER A 276 -12.77 9.12 8.41
N LEU A 277 -12.34 8.62 7.26
CA LEU A 277 -12.71 9.14 5.95
C LEU A 277 -12.99 7.96 5.04
N LYS A 278 -14.12 8.02 4.33
CA LYS A 278 -14.42 7.12 3.24
C LYS A 278 -14.55 7.93 1.97
N GLY A 279 -13.88 7.50 0.91
CA GLY A 279 -13.92 8.17 -0.38
C GLY A 279 -13.84 7.19 -1.53
N SER A 280 -14.39 7.60 -2.66
CA SER A 280 -14.35 6.89 -3.93
C SER A 280 -13.84 7.84 -5.00
N ILE A 281 -12.78 7.42 -5.68
CA ILE A 281 -12.22 8.13 -6.83
C ILE A 281 -12.69 7.38 -8.07
N LYS A 282 -13.59 7.97 -8.84
CA LYS A 282 -14.17 7.36 -10.04
C LYS A 282 -13.66 8.03 -11.28
N CYS A 283 -13.43 7.22 -12.31
CA CYS A 283 -13.09 7.71 -13.63
C CYS A 283 -14.35 8.22 -14.36
N VAL A 284 -14.38 9.50 -14.75
CA VAL A 284 -15.46 10.07 -15.59
C VAL A 284 -15.11 10.02 -17.09
N LYS A 285 -13.82 9.87 -17.42
CA LYS A 285 -13.32 9.61 -18.78
C LYS A 285 -12.17 8.62 -18.71
N SER A 286 -12.21 7.54 -19.50
CA SER A 286 -11.18 6.49 -19.50
C SER A 286 -9.76 7.07 -19.53
N ILE A 287 -8.98 6.76 -18.49
CA ILE A 287 -7.54 7.05 -18.37
C ILE A 287 -6.79 5.76 -18.08
N SER A 288 -5.51 5.73 -18.42
CA SER A 288 -4.66 4.61 -18.02
C SER A 288 -4.34 4.66 -16.52
N LEU A 289 -4.06 3.49 -15.94
CA LEU A 289 -3.57 3.37 -14.57
C LEU A 289 -2.25 4.10 -14.38
N GLY A 290 -1.35 4.02 -15.37
CA GLY A 290 -0.12 4.81 -15.38
C GLY A 290 -0.39 6.32 -15.34
N GLU A 291 -1.34 6.81 -16.13
CA GLU A 291 -1.75 8.22 -16.10
C GLU A 291 -2.38 8.61 -14.75
N PHE A 292 -3.23 7.75 -14.17
CA PHE A 292 -3.79 7.97 -12.84
C PHE A 292 -2.69 8.10 -11.77
N LEU A 293 -1.73 7.19 -11.73
CA LEU A 293 -0.65 7.20 -10.75
C LEU A 293 0.30 8.39 -10.92
N MET A 294 0.55 8.82 -12.16
CA MET A 294 1.46 9.93 -12.46
C MET A 294 0.80 11.31 -12.34
N LYS A 295 -0.42 11.46 -12.88
CA LYS A 295 -1.14 12.75 -12.95
C LYS A 295 -2.09 12.98 -11.78
N GLY A 296 -2.65 11.93 -11.19
CA GLY A 296 -3.50 12.04 -9.99
C GLY A 296 -2.76 12.62 -8.78
N LEU A 297 -1.42 12.52 -8.78
CA LEU A 297 -0.54 13.04 -7.73
C LEU A 297 0.25 14.30 -8.12
N ASN A 298 0.28 14.71 -9.40
CA ASN A 298 1.05 15.87 -9.83
C ASN A 298 0.44 16.61 -11.04
N ASN A 299 0.09 17.87 -10.80
CA ASN A 299 -0.15 18.97 -11.74
C ASN A 299 -0.61 18.62 -13.18
N GLY A 300 -1.93 18.44 -13.33
CA GLY A 300 -2.63 18.63 -14.60
C GLY A 300 -4.12 18.80 -14.36
N LYS A 301 -4.78 19.75 -15.04
CA LYS A 301 -6.24 19.90 -15.06
C LYS A 301 -6.87 18.66 -15.72
N SER A 302 -7.02 17.57 -14.98
CA SER A 302 -7.61 16.34 -15.50
C SER A 302 -9.06 16.27 -15.08
N ASN A 303 -9.96 16.75 -15.96
CA ASN A 303 -11.42 16.60 -15.84
C ASN A 303 -11.88 15.13 -16.01
N SER A 304 -10.98 14.16 -15.84
CA SER A 304 -11.20 12.75 -16.15
C SER A 304 -11.48 11.91 -14.90
N ILE A 305 -11.38 12.52 -13.71
CA ILE A 305 -11.59 11.84 -12.42
C ILE A 305 -12.55 12.68 -11.57
N ARG A 306 -13.41 12.01 -10.81
CA ARG A 306 -14.28 12.60 -9.80
C ARG A 306 -14.01 11.94 -8.45
N LEU A 307 -13.77 12.75 -7.42
CA LEU A 307 -13.72 12.30 -6.05
C LEU A 307 -15.13 12.42 -5.44
N GLU A 308 -15.54 11.41 -4.70
CA GLU A 308 -16.74 11.39 -3.88
C GLU A 308 -16.28 11.03 -2.47
N ILE A 309 -16.61 11.83 -1.45
CA ILE A 309 -16.27 11.55 -0.05
C ILE A 309 -17.56 11.48 0.73
N ASP A 310 -17.71 10.45 1.56
CA ASP A 310 -18.83 10.27 2.50
C ASP A 310 -18.55 10.93 3.85
#